data_AF-A0A952HXZ3-F1
#
_entry.id   AF-A0A952HXZ3-F1
#
_cell.length_a   1.000
_cell.length_b   1.000
_cell.length_c   1.000
_cell.angle_alpha   90.00
_cell.angle_beta   90.00
_cell.angle_gamma   90.00
#
_symmetry.space_group_name_H-M   'P 1'
#
loop_
_entity.id
_entity.type
_entity.pdbx_description
1 polymer ?
#
loop_
_entity_poly.entity_id
_entity_poly.type
_entity_poly.pdbx_seq_one_letter_code
_entity_poly.pdbx_strand_id
1 'polypeptide(L)'
;IAITDIREGRFTTDAANASSFDGAVTIDRRASDGEAIVRTWSHANGVQYVSGELAGYTLSANSSLSISRVHGSGREFVVATGRDTAGNLRIQTWAVSVTGELGLMAEEILNGVSDVSVVGATTRDFVTAVIGGGKARLISWSHSNGRKLRRKGTVVATGGGAISELDIGARMVAGNLFAAVRDSDGELALLQHRVNFDPAF
;
A
#
# COMPACT_ATOMS: atom_id res chain seq x y z
N ILE A 1 10.58 -8.57 -0.41
CA ILE A 1 9.73 -8.35 -1.61
C ILE A 1 8.28 -8.41 -1.15
N ALA A 2 7.41 -7.58 -1.72
CA ALA A 2 5.96 -7.69 -1.56
C ALA A 2 5.31 -7.73 -2.96
N ILE A 3 4.14 -8.36 -3.07
CA ILE A 3 3.44 -8.59 -4.34
C ILE A 3 1.93 -8.36 -4.19
N THR A 4 1.28 -7.83 -5.22
CA THR A 4 -0.17 -7.73 -5.33
C THR A 4 -0.60 -8.01 -6.78
N ASP A 5 -1.82 -8.50 -6.99
CA ASP A 5 -2.41 -8.62 -8.33
C ASP A 5 -2.93 -7.27 -8.82
N ILE A 6 -3.06 -7.12 -10.14
CA ILE A 6 -3.79 -6.03 -10.79
C ILE A 6 -4.52 -6.60 -12.01
N ARG A 7 -5.76 -6.21 -12.22
CA ARG A 7 -6.69 -6.73 -13.24
C ARG A 7 -7.20 -5.65 -14.17
N GLU A 8 -7.21 -4.40 -13.69
CA GLU A 8 -7.75 -3.24 -14.41
C GLU A 8 -6.71 -2.11 -14.50
N GLY A 9 -5.44 -2.44 -14.79
CA GLY A 9 -4.40 -1.42 -14.99
C GLY A 9 -4.71 -0.56 -16.22
N ARG A 10 -4.83 0.75 -16.02
CA ARG A 10 -5.00 1.75 -17.08
C ARG A 10 -4.56 3.15 -16.63
N PHE A 11 -3.84 3.89 -17.48
CA PHE A 11 -3.61 5.33 -17.31
C PHE A 11 -4.83 6.16 -17.70
N THR A 12 -4.92 7.39 -17.19
CA THR A 12 -5.98 8.33 -17.63
C THR A 12 -5.89 8.72 -19.11
N THR A 13 -4.72 8.53 -19.71
CA THR A 13 -4.41 8.86 -21.11
C THR A 13 -4.60 7.68 -22.06
N ASP A 14 -4.81 6.46 -21.53
CA ASP A 14 -5.03 5.29 -22.37
C ASP A 14 -6.40 5.38 -23.06
N ALA A 15 -6.49 4.81 -24.26
CA ALA A 15 -7.74 4.79 -25.02
C ALA A 15 -8.86 4.13 -24.21
N ALA A 16 -10.06 4.73 -24.23
CA ALA A 16 -11.19 4.26 -23.42
C ALA A 16 -11.59 2.80 -23.72
N ASN A 17 -11.33 2.32 -24.93
CA ASN A 17 -11.62 0.98 -25.43
C ASN A 17 -10.41 0.03 -25.43
N ALA A 18 -9.24 0.44 -24.92
CA ALA A 18 -8.09 -0.46 -24.82
C ALA A 18 -8.37 -1.61 -23.82
N SER A 19 -7.77 -2.78 -24.03
CA SER A 19 -7.74 -3.81 -22.99
C SER A 19 -7.05 -3.27 -21.74
N SER A 20 -7.48 -3.67 -20.54
CA SER A 20 -6.73 -3.34 -19.32
C SER A 20 -5.48 -4.21 -19.20
N PHE A 21 -4.50 -3.72 -18.44
CA PHE A 21 -3.41 -4.56 -17.98
C PHE A 21 -3.90 -5.48 -16.87
N ASP A 22 -3.53 -6.76 -16.99
CA ASP A 22 -3.84 -7.82 -16.03
C ASP A 22 -2.55 -8.62 -15.75
N GLY A 23 -2.20 -8.74 -14.48
CA GLY A 23 -0.92 -9.26 -14.02
C GLY A 23 -0.65 -9.01 -12.54
N ALA A 24 0.62 -8.83 -12.19
CA ALA A 24 1.07 -8.59 -10.82
C ALA A 24 2.01 -7.37 -10.75
N VAL A 25 2.06 -6.77 -9.57
CA VAL A 25 3.01 -5.70 -9.24
C VAL A 25 3.79 -6.08 -8.00
N THR A 26 5.11 -5.90 -8.03
CA THR A 26 5.99 -6.14 -6.89
C THR A 26 6.70 -4.87 -6.46
N ILE A 27 7.04 -4.80 -5.17
CA ILE A 27 8.07 -3.89 -4.65
C ILE A 27 9.16 -4.70 -3.97
N ASP A 28 10.41 -4.40 -4.28
CA ASP A 28 11.58 -5.01 -3.66
C ASP A 28 12.75 -4.04 -3.54
N ARG A 29 13.75 -4.49 -2.77
CA ARG A 29 15.00 -3.79 -2.55
C ARG A 29 16.01 -4.28 -3.58
N ARG A 30 16.52 -3.39 -4.43
CA ARG A 30 17.61 -3.71 -5.34
C ARG A 30 18.85 -4.11 -4.55
N ALA A 31 19.46 -5.23 -4.91
CA ALA A 31 20.61 -5.75 -4.18
C ALA A 31 21.86 -4.86 -4.28
N SER A 32 22.03 -4.12 -5.38
CA SER A 32 23.25 -3.33 -5.65
C SER A 32 23.37 -2.06 -4.81
N ASP A 33 22.25 -1.36 -4.58
CA ASP A 33 22.24 -0.02 -3.98
C ASP A 33 21.17 0.13 -2.88
N GLY A 34 20.31 -0.88 -2.69
CA GLY A 34 19.23 -0.84 -1.72
C GLY A 34 18.03 0.02 -2.15
N GLU A 35 17.97 0.51 -3.38
CA GLU A 35 16.85 1.29 -3.87
C GLU A 35 15.55 0.47 -3.92
N ALA A 36 14.43 1.10 -3.57
CA ALA A 36 13.12 0.52 -3.80
C ALA A 36 12.81 0.54 -5.31
N ILE A 37 12.39 -0.60 -5.84
CA ILE A 37 11.92 -0.72 -7.23
C ILE A 37 10.52 -1.29 -7.21
N VAL A 38 9.63 -0.66 -7.97
CA VAL A 38 8.31 -1.20 -8.29
C VAL A 38 8.38 -1.84 -9.67
N ARG A 39 7.87 -3.07 -9.82
CA ARG A 39 7.89 -3.81 -11.10
C ARG A 39 6.54 -4.36 -11.44
N THR A 40 6.22 -4.41 -12.73
CA THR A 40 5.03 -5.05 -13.27
C THR A 40 5.38 -6.35 -13.97
N TRP A 41 4.47 -7.31 -13.85
CA TRP A 41 4.60 -8.65 -14.41
C TRP A 41 3.30 -9.00 -15.12
N SER A 42 3.35 -9.39 -16.39
CA SER A 42 2.17 -9.89 -17.11
C SER A 42 2.04 -11.39 -16.89
N HIS A 43 0.80 -11.91 -16.89
CA HIS A 43 0.51 -13.35 -16.91
C HIS A 43 -0.07 -13.86 -18.23
N ALA A 44 -0.22 -12.99 -19.25
CA ALA A 44 -0.93 -13.31 -20.49
C ALA A 44 -0.34 -14.53 -21.23
N ASN A 45 0.96 -14.78 -21.08
CA ASN A 45 1.67 -15.93 -21.65
C ASN A 45 2.67 -16.52 -20.64
N GLY A 46 2.20 -16.75 -19.41
CA GLY A 46 3.06 -17.03 -18.25
C GLY A 46 3.59 -15.74 -17.62
N VAL A 47 4.33 -15.87 -16.52
CA VAL A 47 4.86 -14.71 -15.77
C VAL A 47 6.03 -14.10 -16.52
N GLN A 48 5.83 -12.89 -17.03
CA GLN A 48 6.84 -12.15 -17.78
C GLN A 48 7.07 -10.79 -17.14
N TYR A 49 8.33 -10.40 -16.98
CA TYR A 49 8.69 -9.04 -16.59
C TYR A 49 8.24 -8.06 -17.69
N VAL A 50 7.60 -6.96 -17.29
CA VAL A 50 7.10 -5.94 -18.21
C VAL A 50 7.86 -4.64 -18.04
N SER A 51 7.76 -4.04 -16.86
CA SER A 51 8.39 -2.76 -16.55
C SER A 51 8.89 -2.71 -15.11
N GLY A 52 9.78 -1.77 -14.84
CA GLY A 52 10.39 -1.53 -13.55
C GLY A 52 10.74 -0.07 -13.40
N GLU A 53 10.31 0.54 -12.31
CA GLU A 53 10.53 1.94 -12.04
C GLU A 53 11.14 2.13 -10.65
N LEU A 54 12.06 3.09 -10.56
CA LEU A 54 12.63 3.47 -9.29
C LEU A 54 11.61 4.23 -8.48
N ALA A 55 11.44 3.78 -7.23
CA ALA A 55 10.61 4.48 -6.27
C ALA A 55 11.23 5.82 -5.82
N GLY A 56 12.50 6.08 -6.16
CA GLY A 56 13.17 7.34 -5.85
C GLY A 56 13.67 7.45 -4.40
N TYR A 57 13.76 6.33 -3.66
CA TYR A 57 14.35 6.29 -2.33
C TYR A 57 15.08 4.96 -2.05
N THR A 58 16.07 5.02 -1.15
CA THR A 58 16.80 3.84 -0.65
C THR A 58 16.10 3.27 0.57
N LEU A 59 15.86 1.96 0.58
CA LEU A 59 15.25 1.25 1.69
C LEU A 59 16.24 1.05 2.84
N SER A 60 15.75 1.21 4.06
CA SER A 60 16.42 0.72 5.26
C SER A 60 16.64 -0.80 5.16
N ALA A 61 17.74 -1.30 5.72
CA ALA A 61 18.08 -2.71 5.63
C ALA A 61 17.00 -3.64 6.23
N ASN A 62 16.33 -3.17 7.28
CA ASN A 62 15.25 -3.88 7.98
C ASN A 62 13.88 -3.26 7.64
N SER A 63 13.71 -2.72 6.43
CA SER A 63 12.43 -2.18 6.01
C SER A 63 11.43 -3.30 5.75
N SER A 64 10.28 -3.24 6.45
CA SER A 64 9.07 -3.90 5.98
C SER A 64 8.64 -3.29 4.65
N LEU A 65 8.19 -4.13 3.73
CA LEU A 65 7.62 -3.72 2.44
C LEU A 65 6.19 -4.22 2.38
N SER A 66 5.27 -3.36 1.97
CA SER A 66 3.89 -3.76 1.72
C SER A 66 3.38 -3.11 0.44
N ILE A 67 2.59 -3.86 -0.32
CA ILE A 67 1.96 -3.39 -1.55
C ILE A 67 0.52 -3.91 -1.62
N SER A 68 -0.40 -3.08 -2.09
CA SER A 68 -1.79 -3.47 -2.31
C SER A 68 -2.34 -2.79 -3.54
N ARG A 69 -3.14 -3.52 -4.32
CA ARG A 69 -4.04 -2.89 -5.29
C ARG A 69 -5.14 -2.11 -4.59
N VAL A 70 -5.58 -1.05 -5.25
CA VAL A 70 -6.70 -0.19 -4.84
C VAL A 70 -7.54 0.10 -6.08
N HIS A 71 -8.85 -0.13 -5.95
CA HIS A 71 -9.79 0.07 -7.04
C HIS A 71 -10.09 1.58 -7.17
N GLY A 72 -9.91 2.15 -8.35
CA GLY A 72 -10.40 3.47 -8.74
C GLY A 72 -11.73 3.38 -9.48
N SER A 73 -12.17 4.49 -10.08
CA SER A 73 -13.36 4.47 -10.95
C SER A 73 -12.98 3.98 -12.35
N GLY A 74 -13.10 2.67 -12.57
CA GLY A 74 -12.84 2.02 -13.86
C GLY A 74 -11.36 1.83 -14.18
N ARG A 75 -10.51 1.84 -13.15
CA ARG A 75 -9.09 1.46 -13.23
C ARG A 75 -8.59 1.09 -11.85
N GLU A 76 -7.54 0.29 -11.78
CA GLU A 76 -6.80 0.02 -10.56
C GLU A 76 -5.49 0.81 -10.52
N PHE A 77 -5.02 1.05 -9.30
CA PHE A 77 -3.68 1.55 -9.02
C PHE A 77 -3.10 0.74 -7.87
N VAL A 78 -1.80 0.83 -7.66
CA VAL A 78 -1.14 0.17 -6.53
C VAL A 78 -0.62 1.19 -5.53
N VAL A 79 -0.68 0.83 -4.26
CA VAL A 79 -0.01 1.57 -3.21
C VAL A 79 1.13 0.70 -2.71
N ALA A 80 2.35 1.22 -2.80
CA ALA A 80 3.56 0.57 -2.32
C ALA A 80 4.16 1.37 -1.17
N THR A 81 4.69 0.66 -0.19
CA THR A 81 5.22 1.26 1.04
C THR A 81 6.56 0.66 1.42
N GLY A 82 7.42 1.48 2.02
CA GLY A 82 8.72 1.09 2.52
C GLY A 82 9.35 2.17 3.38
N ARG A 83 10.23 1.79 4.30
CA ARG A 83 10.96 2.71 5.17
C ARG A 83 12.28 3.09 4.55
N ASP A 84 12.53 4.38 4.42
CA ASP A 84 13.78 4.92 3.93
C ASP A 84 14.91 4.82 4.97
N THR A 85 16.14 5.11 4.56
CA THR A 85 17.32 5.09 5.44
C THR A 85 17.29 6.14 6.55
N ALA A 86 16.45 7.16 6.44
CA ALA A 86 16.20 8.15 7.50
C ALA A 86 15.12 7.69 8.49
N GLY A 87 14.54 6.51 8.31
CA GLY A 87 13.51 5.95 9.18
C GLY A 87 12.10 6.47 8.88
N ASN A 88 11.89 7.15 7.76
CA ASN A 88 10.57 7.61 7.35
C ASN A 88 9.87 6.53 6.53
N LEU A 89 8.59 6.32 6.79
CA LEU A 89 7.74 5.53 5.92
C LEU A 89 7.37 6.35 4.67
N ARG A 90 7.68 5.80 3.51
CA ARG A 90 7.27 6.28 2.20
C ARG A 90 6.02 5.53 1.78
N ILE A 91 4.99 6.26 1.35
CA ILE A 91 3.76 5.70 0.79
C ILE A 91 3.63 6.27 -0.62
N GLN A 92 3.70 5.40 -1.62
CA GLN A 92 3.65 5.83 -3.02
C GLN A 92 2.52 5.13 -3.75
N THR A 93 1.79 5.93 -4.53
CA THR A 93 0.69 5.45 -5.37
C THR A 93 1.14 5.43 -6.82
N TRP A 94 0.95 4.31 -7.50
CA TRP A 94 1.38 4.11 -8.88
C TRP A 94 0.20 3.75 -9.77
N ALA A 95 0.10 4.44 -10.89
CA ALA A 95 -0.72 4.00 -11.99
C ALA A 95 0.01 2.87 -12.73
N VAL A 96 -0.76 1.98 -13.34
CA VAL A 96 -0.25 0.97 -14.28
C VAL A 96 -0.96 1.20 -15.61
N SER A 97 -0.25 1.34 -16.72
CA SER A 97 -0.84 1.53 -18.05
C SER A 97 -1.41 0.22 -18.59
N VAL A 98 -2.13 0.28 -19.72
CA VAL A 98 -2.54 -0.93 -20.45
C VAL A 98 -1.39 -1.82 -20.94
N THR A 99 -0.18 -1.27 -21.09
CA THR A 99 1.03 -2.01 -21.46
C THR A 99 1.85 -2.43 -20.24
N GLY A 100 1.39 -2.13 -19.02
CA GLY A 100 2.10 -2.43 -17.78
C GLY A 100 3.20 -1.43 -17.43
N GLU A 101 3.25 -0.26 -18.07
CA GLU A 101 4.14 0.83 -17.66
C GLU A 101 3.69 1.40 -16.32
N LEU A 102 4.64 1.83 -15.50
CA LEU A 102 4.38 2.46 -14.21
C LEU A 102 4.39 3.98 -14.35
N GLY A 103 3.61 4.65 -13.50
CA GLY A 103 3.63 6.10 -13.39
C GLY A 103 3.32 6.54 -11.97
N LEU A 104 4.26 7.21 -11.31
CA LEU A 104 4.07 7.72 -9.96
C LEU A 104 2.96 8.78 -9.95
N MET A 105 1.93 8.56 -9.13
CA MET A 105 0.77 9.45 -9.01
C MET A 105 0.87 10.39 -7.82
N ALA A 106 1.34 9.86 -6.70
CA ALA A 106 1.43 10.58 -5.43
C ALA A 106 2.40 9.90 -4.48
N GLU A 107 2.98 10.70 -3.59
CA GLU A 107 3.84 10.27 -2.50
C GLU A 107 3.41 10.96 -1.20
N GLU A 108 3.51 10.23 -0.09
CA GLU A 108 3.39 10.76 1.28
C GLU A 108 4.52 10.19 2.13
N ILE A 109 5.00 10.99 3.09
CA ILE A 109 6.10 10.64 4.00
C ILE A 109 5.60 10.73 5.45
N LEU A 110 5.77 9.66 6.22
CA LEU A 110 5.44 9.62 7.64
C LEU A 110 6.69 9.34 8.49
N ASN A 111 6.88 10.13 9.53
CA ASN A 111 8.04 10.02 10.42
C ASN A 111 7.76 9.06 11.58
N GLY A 112 8.81 8.40 12.09
CA GLY A 112 8.74 7.61 13.32
C GLY A 112 7.89 6.34 13.20
N VAL A 113 7.91 5.69 12.03
CA VAL A 113 7.22 4.44 11.76
C VAL A 113 8.22 3.28 11.75
N SER A 114 8.00 2.27 12.58
CA SER A 114 8.84 1.08 12.68
C SER A 114 8.36 -0.08 11.82
N ASP A 115 7.08 -0.13 11.48
CA ASP A 115 6.48 -1.20 10.67
C ASP A 115 5.25 -0.71 9.89
N VAL A 116 4.93 -1.37 8.78
CA VAL A 116 3.81 -1.00 7.89
C VAL A 116 3.18 -2.20 7.21
N SER A 117 1.85 -2.19 7.13
CA SER A 117 1.06 -3.01 6.20
C SER A 117 0.01 -2.14 5.51
N VAL A 118 -0.32 -2.41 4.25
CA VAL A 118 -1.28 -1.63 3.45
C VAL A 118 -2.33 -2.53 2.82
N VAL A 119 -3.58 -2.07 2.82
CA VAL A 119 -4.68 -2.78 2.17
C VAL A 119 -5.68 -1.84 1.49
N GLY A 120 -6.14 -2.23 0.31
CA GLY A 120 -7.27 -1.60 -0.37
C GLY A 120 -8.56 -1.81 0.43
N ALA A 121 -9.36 -0.75 0.58
CA ALA A 121 -10.47 -0.76 1.52
C ALA A 121 -11.84 -0.55 0.84
N THR A 122 -11.95 0.42 -0.08
CA THR A 122 -13.13 0.62 -0.95
C THR A 122 -12.70 1.05 -2.35
N THR A 123 -13.66 1.41 -3.20
CA THR A 123 -13.40 2.17 -4.43
C THR A 123 -12.80 3.53 -4.07
N ARG A 124 -11.47 3.64 -4.18
CA ARG A 124 -10.58 4.80 -3.99
C ARG A 124 -9.98 4.99 -2.59
N ASP A 125 -10.40 4.20 -1.62
CA ASP A 125 -9.84 4.27 -0.27
C ASP A 125 -8.94 3.07 0.03
N PHE A 126 -7.90 3.32 0.80
CA PHE A 126 -7.01 2.30 1.35
C PHE A 126 -6.62 2.67 2.78
N VAL A 127 -6.10 1.69 3.50
CA VAL A 127 -5.63 1.88 4.88
C VAL A 127 -4.20 1.41 5.00
N THR A 128 -3.38 2.23 5.64
CA THR A 128 -2.05 1.82 6.11
C THR A 128 -2.12 1.58 7.61
N ALA A 129 -1.80 0.37 8.02
CA ALA A 129 -1.56 0.03 9.40
C ALA A 129 -0.07 0.27 9.68
N VAL A 130 0.26 1.06 10.70
CA VAL A 130 1.64 1.41 11.04
C VAL A 130 1.92 1.21 12.52
N ILE A 131 3.14 0.83 12.88
CA ILE A 131 3.64 0.88 14.27
C ILE A 131 4.49 2.14 14.43
N GLY A 132 4.24 2.94 15.45
CA GLY A 132 5.08 4.10 15.78
C GLY A 132 4.98 4.50 17.24
N GLY A 133 6.12 4.69 17.90
CA GLY A 133 6.17 4.95 19.35
C GLY A 133 5.55 3.83 20.19
N GLY A 134 5.72 2.57 19.77
CA GLY A 134 5.19 1.38 20.44
C GLY A 134 3.68 1.17 20.29
N LYS A 135 2.98 1.98 19.48
CA LYS A 135 1.53 1.86 19.27
C LYS A 135 1.22 1.57 17.81
N ALA A 136 0.24 0.71 17.57
CA ALA A 136 -0.36 0.55 16.25
C ALA A 136 -1.30 1.72 15.93
N ARG A 137 -1.26 2.20 14.69
CA ARG A 137 -2.16 3.22 14.15
C ARG A 137 -2.71 2.74 12.82
N LEU A 138 -3.99 2.96 12.59
CA LEU A 138 -4.63 2.77 11.29
C LEU A 138 -4.86 4.15 10.68
N ILE A 139 -4.30 4.38 9.50
CA ILE A 139 -4.44 5.65 8.78
C ILE A 139 -5.24 5.39 7.51
N SER A 140 -6.36 6.09 7.38
CA SER A 140 -7.23 5.98 6.22
C SER A 140 -6.88 7.03 5.19
N TRP A 141 -6.83 6.61 3.95
CA TRP A 141 -6.48 7.42 2.80
C TRP A 141 -7.59 7.34 1.78
N SER A 142 -7.85 8.47 1.13
CA SER A 142 -8.61 8.56 -0.10
C SER A 142 -7.70 9.05 -1.21
N HIS A 143 -7.89 8.51 -2.40
CA HIS A 143 -7.21 8.97 -3.59
C HIS A 143 -8.20 9.71 -4.50
N SER A 144 -7.95 10.99 -4.77
CA SER A 144 -8.79 11.80 -5.65
C SER A 144 -8.22 11.86 -7.07
N ASN A 145 -8.94 11.24 -8.02
CA ASN A 145 -8.73 11.31 -9.47
C ASN A 145 -7.27 11.28 -9.96
N GLY A 146 -6.38 10.60 -9.26
CA GLY A 146 -5.04 10.31 -9.75
C GLY A 146 -3.93 11.29 -9.39
N ARG A 147 -4.12 12.25 -8.47
CA ARG A 147 -3.08 13.25 -8.21
C ARG A 147 -2.78 13.59 -6.76
N LYS A 148 -3.65 13.24 -5.82
CA LYS A 148 -3.42 13.55 -4.40
C LYS A 148 -3.90 12.42 -3.50
N LEU A 149 -3.04 12.05 -2.58
CA LEU A 149 -3.43 11.33 -1.37
C LEU A 149 -4.06 12.31 -0.39
N ARG A 150 -5.20 11.93 0.16
CA ARG A 150 -5.86 12.68 1.23
C ARG A 150 -6.09 11.75 2.41
N ARG A 151 -5.43 12.05 3.53
CA ARG A 151 -5.68 11.41 4.82
C ARG A 151 -7.10 11.73 5.28
N LYS A 152 -7.94 10.71 5.48
CA LYS A 152 -9.32 10.85 5.97
C LYS A 152 -9.38 10.86 7.49
N GLY A 153 -8.54 10.05 8.14
CA GLY A 153 -8.54 9.93 9.59
C GLY A 153 -7.45 9.00 10.09
N THR A 154 -7.33 8.92 11.42
CA THR A 154 -6.39 8.01 12.08
C THR A 154 -6.98 7.50 13.37
N VAL A 155 -6.84 6.20 13.59
CA VAL A 155 -7.19 5.55 14.85
C VAL A 155 -5.92 4.96 15.44
N VAL A 156 -5.75 5.14 16.74
CA VAL A 156 -4.69 4.52 17.51
C VAL A 156 -5.29 3.30 18.18
N ALA A 157 -4.65 2.14 18.05
CA ALA A 157 -5.05 0.97 18.81
C ALA A 157 -4.90 1.28 20.30
N THR A 158 -6.00 1.20 21.04
CA THR A 158 -6.03 1.39 22.48
C THR A 158 -6.12 0.03 23.15
N GLY A 159 -5.10 -0.36 23.90
CA GLY A 159 -5.03 -1.65 24.61
C GLY A 159 -3.76 -2.43 24.26
N GLY A 160 -3.22 -3.17 25.24
CA GLY A 160 -1.99 -3.94 25.09
C GLY A 160 -0.71 -3.16 25.40
N GLY A 161 0.38 -3.90 25.60
CA GLY A 161 1.74 -3.36 25.76
C GLY A 161 2.27 -2.73 24.46
N ALA A 162 3.59 -2.60 24.34
CA ALA A 162 4.19 -2.11 23.11
C ALA A 162 3.93 -3.10 21.97
N ILE A 163 3.41 -2.62 20.83
CA ILE A 163 3.19 -3.46 19.64
C ILE A 163 4.50 -3.70 18.90
N SER A 164 4.79 -4.96 18.58
CA SER A 164 6.01 -5.42 17.92
C SER A 164 5.80 -5.79 16.45
N GLU A 165 4.62 -6.34 16.11
CA GLU A 165 4.26 -6.76 14.75
C GLU A 165 2.82 -6.35 14.41
N LEU A 166 2.56 -6.07 13.14
CA LEU A 166 1.26 -5.65 12.65
C LEU A 166 1.02 -6.15 11.24
N ASP A 167 -0.16 -6.70 11.00
CA ASP A 167 -0.66 -6.96 9.64
C ASP A 167 -2.12 -6.51 9.52
N ILE A 168 -2.54 -6.12 8.32
CA ILE A 168 -3.91 -5.68 8.05
C ILE A 168 -4.51 -6.40 6.85
N GLY A 169 -5.71 -6.92 7.07
CA GLY A 169 -6.59 -7.44 6.04
C GLY A 169 -7.85 -6.60 5.90
N ALA A 170 -8.35 -6.49 4.68
CA ALA A 170 -9.65 -5.91 4.40
C ALA A 170 -10.58 -6.99 3.84
N ARG A 171 -11.82 -7.02 4.35
CA ARG A 171 -12.90 -7.74 3.69
C ARG A 171 -13.92 -6.71 3.22
N MET A 172 -14.05 -6.58 1.90
CA MET A 172 -14.97 -5.59 1.29
C MET A 172 -16.44 -5.82 1.66
N VAL A 173 -16.80 -7.00 2.17
CA VAL A 173 -18.15 -7.31 2.63
C VAL A 173 -18.36 -6.64 4.01
N ALA A 174 -19.24 -5.63 4.04
CA ALA A 174 -19.62 -4.82 5.20
C ALA A 174 -18.63 -3.73 5.67
N GLY A 175 -17.59 -3.41 4.88
CA GLY A 175 -16.71 -2.27 5.15
C GLY A 175 -15.96 -2.35 6.48
N ASN A 176 -15.56 -3.57 6.88
CA ASN A 176 -14.74 -3.81 8.05
C ASN A 176 -13.29 -4.10 7.66
N LEU A 177 -12.38 -3.59 8.46
CA LEU A 177 -10.95 -3.87 8.47
C LEU A 177 -10.65 -4.70 9.70
N PHE A 178 -9.73 -5.64 9.53
CA PHE A 178 -9.18 -6.41 10.62
C PHE A 178 -7.67 -6.21 10.61
N ALA A 179 -7.13 -5.76 11.73
CA ALA A 179 -5.69 -5.70 11.93
C ALA A 179 -5.30 -6.72 12.99
N ALA A 180 -4.37 -7.60 12.67
CA ALA A 180 -3.73 -8.48 13.63
C ALA A 180 -2.51 -7.76 14.19
N VAL A 181 -2.41 -7.67 15.51
CA VAL A 181 -1.25 -7.08 16.18
C VAL A 181 -0.66 -8.07 17.16
N ARG A 182 0.67 -8.10 17.24
CA ARG A 182 1.40 -8.83 18.28
C ARG A 182 2.06 -7.83 19.21
N ASP A 183 1.90 -8.00 20.52
CA ASP A 183 2.62 -7.17 21.48
C ASP A 183 4.05 -7.65 21.74
N SER A 184 4.77 -6.98 22.62
CA SER A 184 6.15 -7.31 23.00
C SER A 184 6.27 -8.61 23.77
N ASP A 185 5.18 -9.09 24.38
CA ASP A 185 5.13 -10.35 25.12
C ASP A 185 4.76 -11.52 24.19
N GLY A 186 4.44 -11.23 22.93
CA GLY A 186 4.11 -12.20 21.90
C GLY A 186 2.61 -12.51 21.79
N GLU A 187 1.77 -11.84 22.58
CA GLU A 187 0.32 -12.03 22.58
C GLU A 187 -0.30 -11.42 21.32
N LEU A 188 -1.24 -12.16 20.72
CA LEU A 188 -1.93 -11.76 19.50
C LEU A 188 -3.29 -11.15 19.84
N ALA A 189 -3.55 -9.95 19.32
CA ALA A 189 -4.87 -9.33 19.36
C ALA A 189 -5.38 -9.04 17.95
N LEU A 190 -6.72 -9.09 17.80
CA LEU A 190 -7.41 -8.72 16.58
C LEU A 190 -8.18 -7.42 16.80
N LEU A 191 -7.87 -6.42 15.99
CA LEU A 191 -8.54 -5.13 15.99
C LEU A 191 -9.54 -5.11 14.83
N GLN A 192 -10.82 -4.94 15.15
CA GLN A 192 -11.85 -4.72 14.13
C GLN A 192 -12.19 -3.22 14.06
N HIS A 193 -12.17 -2.67 12.85
CA HIS A 193 -12.51 -1.27 12.60
C HIS A 193 -13.36 -1.11 11.36
N ARG A 194 -14.19 -0.06 11.29
CA ARG A 194 -14.91 0.30 10.06
C ARG A 194 -14.00 1.11 9.14
N VAL A 195 -14.07 0.85 7.83
CA VAL A 195 -13.22 1.45 6.79
C VAL A 195 -13.41 2.97 6.67
N ASN A 196 -14.59 3.49 7.00
CA ASN A 196 -14.89 4.90 6.83
C ASN A 196 -14.48 5.71 8.07
N PHE A 197 -13.20 6.05 8.15
CA PHE A 197 -12.70 7.02 9.12
C PHE A 197 -12.96 8.42 8.61
N ASP A 198 -14.22 8.84 8.64
CA ASP A 198 -14.57 10.24 8.51
C ASP A 198 -14.78 10.79 9.94
N PRO A 199 -13.92 11.68 10.44
CA PRO A 199 -14.04 12.22 11.80
C PRO A 199 -15.34 13.03 12.02
N ALA A 200 -16.12 13.29 10.97
CA ALA A 200 -17.41 13.97 11.04
C ALA A 200 -18.60 13.05 11.37
N PHE A 201 -18.39 11.73 11.53
CA PHE A 201 -19.44 10.77 11.90
C PHE A 201 -19.15 10.03 13.21
#